data_AF-A0A4R0RDU2-F1
#
_entry.id   AF-A0A4R0RDU2-F1
#
_cell.length_a   1.000
_cell.length_b   1.000
_cell.length_c   1.000
_cell.angle_alpha   90.00
_cell.angle_beta   90.00
_cell.angle_gamma   90.00
#
_symmetry.space_group_name_H-M   'P 1'
#
loop_
_entity.id
_entity.type
_entity.pdbx_description
1 polymer ?
#
loop_
_entity_poly.entity_id
_entity_poly.type
_entity_poly.pdbx_seq_one_letter_code
_entity_poly.pdbx_strand_id
1 'polypeptide(L)'
;MLPFLLVAVSLFGFLDSSYALDVSVPSSPPGTSKPLVSTLLSFSLEQDRWPDWAGTDSPNTFTRNALKNFASRTGIPPKIRVGANSEDHTVWSPTVT
;
A
#
# COMPACT_ATOMS: atom_id res chain seq x y z
N MET A 1 -25.96 47.76 26.48
CA MET A 1 -25.19 46.49 26.42
C MET A 1 -26.03 45.35 25.84
N LEU A 2 -26.81 45.59 24.78
CA LEU A 2 -27.76 44.59 24.23
C LEU A 2 -27.94 44.58 22.68
N PRO A 3 -27.05 45.14 21.82
CA PRO A 3 -27.13 44.85 20.38
C PRO A 3 -26.06 43.87 19.86
N PHE A 4 -25.00 43.60 20.62
CA PHE A 4 -23.90 42.73 20.16
C PHE A 4 -24.13 41.23 20.41
N LEU A 5 -25.07 40.87 21.30
CA LEU A 5 -25.33 39.47 21.65
C LEU A 5 -26.18 38.74 20.60
N LEU A 6 -26.94 39.47 19.77
CA LEU A 6 -27.83 38.90 18.76
C LEU A 6 -27.14 38.58 17.42
N VAL A 7 -25.98 39.18 17.13
CA VAL A 7 -25.24 38.93 15.88
C VAL A 7 -24.34 37.69 15.99
N ALA A 8 -23.92 37.29 17.20
CA ALA A 8 -23.06 36.13 17.41
C ALA A 8 -23.77 34.78 17.25
N VAL A 9 -25.11 34.75 17.35
CA VAL A 9 -25.90 33.52 17.14
C VAL A 9 -26.12 33.23 15.65
N SER A 10 -25.84 34.19 14.77
CA SER A 10 -26.03 34.06 13.32
C SER A 10 -24.94 33.24 12.60
N LEU A 11 -23.89 32.77 13.30
CA LEU A 11 -22.66 32.31 12.62
C LEU A 11 -22.36 30.80 12.67
N PHE A 12 -23.12 29.95 13.37
CA PHE A 12 -22.72 28.53 13.49
C PHE A 12 -23.86 27.53 13.29
N GLY A 13 -24.58 27.71 12.19
CA GLY A 13 -25.47 26.69 11.64
C GLY A 13 -25.02 26.30 10.24
N PHE A 14 -23.79 25.82 10.06
CA PHE A 14 -23.48 25.04 8.87
C PHE A 14 -24.33 23.76 8.96
N LEU A 15 -25.45 23.74 8.25
CA LEU A 15 -26.20 22.52 7.98
C LEU A 15 -25.30 21.64 7.11
N ASP A 16 -24.55 20.75 7.74
CA ASP A 16 -23.80 19.73 7.03
C ASP A 16 -24.80 18.72 6.47
N SER A 17 -25.07 18.80 5.16
CA SER A 17 -25.92 17.84 4.48
C SER A 17 -25.17 16.52 4.39
N SER A 18 -25.46 15.62 5.33
CA SER A 18 -25.00 14.24 5.25
C SER A 18 -25.80 13.50 4.18
N TYR A 19 -25.13 13.09 3.10
CA TYR A 19 -25.71 12.24 2.07
C TYR A 19 -25.36 10.78 2.40
N ALA A 20 -26.39 9.94 2.49
CA ALA A 20 -26.23 8.49 2.56
C ALA A 20 -26.52 7.88 1.19
N LEU A 21 -25.69 6.95 0.76
CA LEU A 21 -25.93 6.13 -0.43
C LEU A 21 -26.27 4.72 0.04
N ASP A 22 -27.48 4.26 -0.31
CA ASP A 22 -27.84 2.86 -0.13
C ASP A 22 -27.12 2.01 -1.19
N VAL A 23 -26.17 1.20 -0.73
CA VAL A 23 -25.42 0.28 -1.58
C VAL A 23 -25.82 -1.16 -1.23
N SER A 24 -26.40 -1.87 -2.19
CA SER A 24 -26.66 -3.31 -2.05
C SER A 24 -25.40 -4.10 -2.43
N VAL A 25 -24.86 -4.85 -1.46
CA VAL A 25 -23.74 -5.76 -1.68
C VAL A 25 -24.29 -7.18 -1.84
N PRO A 26 -24.07 -7.86 -2.98
CA PRO A 26 -24.56 -9.22 -3.18
C PRO A 26 -23.84 -10.18 -2.21
N SER A 27 -24.57 -11.16 -1.67
CA SER A 27 -24.04 -12.17 -0.74
C SER A 27 -23.11 -13.19 -1.42
N SER A 28 -23.05 -13.20 -2.75
CA SER A 28 -22.18 -14.05 -3.56
C SER A 28 -21.59 -13.26 -4.74
N PRO A 29 -20.37 -13.58 -5.18
CA PRO A 29 -19.81 -12.98 -6.39
C PRO A 29 -20.71 -13.26 -7.62
N PRO A 30 -20.92 -12.26 -8.51
CA PRO A 30 -21.58 -12.50 -9.81
C PRO A 30 -20.89 -13.61 -10.62
N GLY A 31 -21.63 -14.29 -11.49
CA GLY A 31 -21.06 -15.38 -12.32
C GLY A 31 -19.94 -14.97 -13.28
N THR A 32 -19.81 -13.67 -13.58
CA THR A 32 -18.73 -13.10 -14.39
C THR A 32 -17.46 -12.79 -13.59
N SER A 33 -17.50 -12.93 -12.26
CA SER A 33 -16.37 -12.62 -11.38
C SER A 33 -15.19 -13.55 -11.64
N LYS A 34 -13.99 -13.04 -11.41
CA LYS A 34 -12.75 -13.83 -11.41
C LYS A 34 -12.13 -13.81 -10.01
N PRO A 35 -11.52 -14.91 -9.56
CA PRO A 35 -10.72 -14.88 -8.34
C PRO A 35 -9.61 -13.84 -8.46
N LEU A 36 -9.35 -13.13 -7.35
CA LEU A 36 -8.14 -12.32 -7.26
C LEU A 36 -6.94 -13.25 -7.14
N VAL A 37 -5.86 -12.90 -7.84
CA VAL A 37 -4.58 -13.60 -7.67
C VAL A 37 -4.11 -13.44 -6.23
N SER A 38 -3.62 -14.51 -5.61
CA SER A 38 -3.22 -14.50 -4.19
C SER A 38 -2.06 -13.54 -3.88
N THR A 39 -1.28 -13.19 -4.90
CA THR A 39 -0.19 -12.22 -4.81
C THR A 39 -0.54 -10.86 -5.42
N LEU A 40 -1.83 -10.49 -5.45
CA LEU A 40 -2.28 -9.19 -5.98
C LEU A 40 -1.52 -8.03 -5.32
N LEU A 41 -1.25 -8.15 -4.02
CA LEU A 41 -0.35 -7.28 -3.29
C LEU A 41 1.07 -7.83 -3.40
N SER A 42 1.94 -7.07 -4.05
CA SER A 42 3.34 -7.41 -4.33
C SER A 42 4.17 -6.12 -4.42
N PHE A 43 5.49 -6.22 -4.41
CA PHE A 43 6.38 -5.06 -4.38
C PHE A 43 7.27 -4.98 -5.63
N SER A 44 7.53 -3.75 -6.07
CA SER A 44 8.64 -3.42 -6.95
C SER A 44 9.70 -2.70 -6.13
N LEU A 45 10.94 -3.17 -6.18
CA LEU A 45 12.07 -2.57 -5.46
C LEU A 45 13.15 -2.16 -6.47
N GLU A 46 13.74 -0.98 -6.29
CA GLU A 46 14.82 -0.50 -7.15
C GLU A 46 16.07 -1.39 -7.04
N GLN A 47 16.71 -1.64 -8.18
CA GLN A 47 17.92 -2.46 -8.36
C GLN A 47 19.17 -1.77 -7.81
N ASP A 48 19.20 -0.42 -7.78
CA ASP A 48 20.36 0.40 -7.39
C ASP A 48 20.92 0.09 -6.00
N ARG A 49 20.05 -0.33 -5.08
CA ARG A 49 20.37 -0.69 -3.69
C ARG A 49 20.04 -2.13 -3.36
N TRP A 50 20.06 -3.02 -4.36
CA TRP A 50 19.79 -4.44 -4.13
C TRP A 50 20.63 -5.07 -3.01
N PRO A 51 21.95 -4.79 -2.89
CA PRO A 51 22.75 -5.24 -1.76
C PRO A 51 22.21 -4.79 -0.39
N ASP A 52 21.66 -3.57 -0.27
CA ASP A 52 21.06 -3.09 0.98
C ASP A 52 19.74 -3.81 1.28
N TRP A 53 18.93 -4.09 0.25
CA TRP A 53 17.63 -4.76 0.40
C TRP A 53 17.78 -6.24 0.74
N ALA A 54 18.63 -6.95 0.01
CA ALA A 54 18.78 -8.40 0.09
C ALA A 54 19.89 -8.84 1.06
N GLY A 55 20.93 -8.02 1.19
CA GLY A 55 22.22 -8.40 1.77
C GLY A 55 23.22 -8.92 0.74
N THR A 56 24.51 -8.85 1.06
CA THR A 56 25.62 -9.47 0.30
C THR A 56 25.99 -10.81 0.94
N ASP A 57 27.04 -10.85 1.76
CA ASP A 57 27.53 -12.03 2.49
C ASP A 57 26.55 -12.53 3.55
N SER A 58 25.62 -11.68 3.98
CA SER A 58 24.60 -12.00 4.98
C SER A 58 23.28 -11.32 4.64
N PRO A 59 22.15 -12.00 4.77
CA PRO A 59 20.86 -11.41 4.42
C PRO A 59 20.50 -10.22 5.31
N ASN A 60 19.84 -9.22 4.72
CA ASN A 60 19.21 -8.17 5.50
C ASN A 60 18.07 -8.76 6.35
N THR A 61 18.27 -8.82 7.67
CA THR A 61 17.32 -9.40 8.62
C THR A 61 16.03 -8.60 8.73
N PHE A 62 16.10 -7.27 8.60
CA PHE A 62 14.94 -6.40 8.59
C PHE A 62 14.03 -6.70 7.39
N THR A 63 14.58 -6.68 6.17
CA THR A 63 13.81 -6.98 4.94
C THR A 63 13.19 -8.37 5.01
N ARG A 64 13.97 -9.37 5.44
CA ARG A 64 13.45 -10.74 5.62
C ARG A 64 12.30 -10.81 6.61
N ASN A 65 12.40 -10.14 7.76
CA ASN A 65 11.36 -10.13 8.77
C ASN A 65 10.10 -9.40 8.29
N ALA A 66 10.26 -8.29 7.57
CA ALA A 66 9.14 -7.57 6.96
C ALA A 66 8.38 -8.45 5.97
N LEU A 67 9.07 -9.14 5.06
CA LEU A 67 8.46 -10.04 4.08
C LEU A 67 7.82 -11.28 4.73
N LYS A 68 8.40 -11.81 5.80
CA LYS A 68 7.78 -12.89 6.61
C LYS A 68 6.51 -12.42 7.30
N ASN A 69 6.53 -11.23 7.90
CA ASN A 69 5.36 -10.65 8.55
C ASN A 69 4.25 -10.38 7.54
N PHE A 70 4.59 -9.93 6.33
CA PHE A 70 3.65 -9.80 5.23
C PHE A 70 3.02 -11.16 4.92
N ALA A 71 3.84 -12.19 4.65
CA ALA A 71 3.36 -13.53 4.34
C ALA A 71 2.47 -14.12 5.44
N SER A 72 2.80 -13.89 6.70
CA SER A 72 1.98 -14.31 7.85
C SER A 72 0.61 -13.65 7.88
N ARG A 73 0.47 -12.43 7.34
CA ARG A 73 -0.79 -11.68 7.32
C ARG A 73 -1.62 -11.95 6.07
N THR A 74 -0.97 -12.19 4.94
CA THR A 74 -1.62 -12.40 3.63
C THR A 74 -1.78 -13.88 3.27
N GLY A 75 -1.15 -14.79 4.03
CA GLY A 75 -1.12 -16.22 3.78
C GLY A 75 -0.10 -16.65 2.71
N ILE A 76 0.52 -15.71 1.99
CA ILE A 76 1.50 -16.00 0.94
C ILE A 76 2.56 -14.89 0.84
N PRO A 77 3.84 -15.23 0.61
CA PRO A 77 4.86 -14.23 0.32
C PRO A 77 4.50 -13.38 -0.93
N PRO A 78 4.89 -12.10 -0.95
CA PRO A 78 4.66 -11.25 -2.11
C PRO A 78 5.54 -11.68 -3.28
N LYS A 79 5.13 -11.36 -4.51
CA LYS A 79 6.09 -11.31 -5.62
C LYS A 79 6.95 -10.07 -5.45
N ILE A 80 8.23 -10.20 -5.79
CA ILE A 80 9.17 -9.09 -5.84
C ILE A 80 9.64 -8.96 -7.28
N ARG A 81 9.38 -7.80 -7.88
CA ARG A 81 10.10 -7.35 -9.07
C ARG A 81 11.28 -6.51 -8.58
N VAL A 82 12.49 -6.87 -9.00
CA VAL A 82 13.66 -6.00 -8.85
C VAL A 82 13.80 -5.21 -10.13
N GLY A 83 13.92 -3.88 -10.05
CA GLY A 83 14.15 -3.06 -11.24
C GLY A 83 13.51 -1.67 -11.20
N ALA A 84 13.01 -1.22 -12.35
CA ALA A 84 12.63 0.16 -12.71
C ALA A 84 13.81 0.94 -13.32
N ASN A 85 13.91 2.26 -13.14
CA ASN A 85 14.92 3.06 -13.83
C ASN A 85 16.36 2.63 -13.49
N SER A 86 16.58 2.09 -12.29
CA SER A 86 17.87 1.54 -11.90
C SER A 86 18.24 0.25 -12.64
N GLU A 87 17.26 -0.53 -13.10
CA GLU A 87 17.47 -1.78 -13.85
C GLU A 87 18.23 -1.51 -15.15
N ASP A 88 17.79 -0.49 -15.90
CA ASP A 88 18.33 -0.13 -17.22
C ASP A 88 19.77 0.40 -17.16
N HIS A 89 20.23 0.78 -15.96
CA HIS A 89 21.57 1.31 -15.71
C HIS A 89 22.44 0.37 -14.87
N THR A 90 21.93 -0.82 -14.53
CA THR A 90 22.68 -1.80 -13.75
C THR A 90 23.38 -2.80 -14.67
N VAL A 91 24.70 -2.97 -14.47
CA VAL A 91 25.48 -4.00 -15.13
C VAL A 91 25.76 -5.11 -14.13
N TRP A 92 25.33 -6.32 -14.46
CA TRP A 92 25.68 -7.48 -13.66
C TRP A 92 27.19 -7.76 -13.78
N SER A 93 27.86 -7.96 -12.65
CA SER A 93 29.25 -8.39 -12.59
C SER A 93 29.39 -9.59 -11.65
N PRO A 94 30.07 -10.68 -12.08
CA PRO A 94 30.34 -11.83 -11.22
C PRO A 94 31.35 -11.53 -10.10
N THR A 95 31.99 -10.37 -10.11
CA THR A 95 33.03 -9.99 -9.13
C THR A 95 32.49 -9.15 -7.97
N VAL A 96 31.22 -8.76 -7.99
CA VAL A 96 30.57 -8.02 -6.90
C VAL A 96 29.79 -9.03 -6.07
N THR A 97 30.23 -9.26 -4.83
CA THR A 97 29.64 -10.19 -3.85
C THR A 97 28.90 -9.45 -2.76
#